data_AF-A0A6G6GHP9-F1
#
_entry.id   AF-A0A6G6GHP9-F1
#
_cell.length_a   1.000
_cell.length_b   1.000
_cell.length_c   1.000
_cell.angle_alpha   90.00
_cell.angle_beta   90.00
_cell.angle_gamma   90.00
#
_symmetry.space_group_name_H-M   'P 1'
#
loop_
_entity.id
_entity.type
_entity.pdbx_description
1 polymer ?
#
loop_
_entity_poly.entity_id
_entity_poly.type
_entity_poly.pdbx_seq_one_letter_code
_entity_poly.pdbx_strand_id
1 'polypeptide(L)'
;MGFPRKIEARFGDNKLNVVWILTGKGEEDRIRRALMNQYGNPIFSNDDWEIFNNWQVGLRKDKPEVLLMEKRIGLAYKTSYFKQ
;
A
#
# COMPACT_ATOMS: atom_id res chain seq x y z
N MET A 1 -3.43 19.59 -8.02
CA MET A 1 -4.45 19.88 -6.99
C MET A 1 -4.95 18.55 -6.44
N GLY A 2 -4.95 18.38 -5.12
CA GLY A 2 -5.36 17.14 -4.46
C GLY A 2 -6.62 17.36 -3.63
N PHE A 3 -7.56 16.42 -3.70
CA PHE A 3 -8.71 16.40 -2.82
C PHE A 3 -8.31 15.94 -1.41
N PRO A 4 -9.00 16.37 -0.34
CA PRO A 4 -8.83 15.81 0.98
C PRO A 4 -8.99 14.29 0.95
N ARG A 5 -8.09 13.56 1.62
CA ARG A 5 -8.15 12.10 1.75
C ARG A 5 -8.37 11.71 3.19
N LYS A 6 -9.13 10.63 3.38
CA LYS A 6 -9.21 9.95 4.68
C LYS A 6 -7.98 9.06 4.83
N ILE A 7 -7.40 9.11 6.01
CA ILE A 7 -6.22 8.33 6.35
C ILE A 7 -6.52 7.63 7.68
N GLU A 8 -6.22 6.33 7.74
CA GLU A 8 -6.14 5.60 9.00
C GLU A 8 -4.67 5.39 9.36
N ALA A 9 -4.28 5.82 10.56
CA ALA A 9 -2.93 5.70 11.07
C ALA A 9 -2.93 4.73 12.26
N ARG A 10 -2.16 3.64 12.14
CA ARG A 10 -1.99 2.65 13.21
C ARG A 10 -0.64 2.84 13.90
N PHE A 11 -0.70 2.86 15.22
CA PHE A 11 0.48 2.94 16.07
C PHE A 11 0.66 1.62 16.82
N GLY A 12 1.87 1.06 16.77
CA GLY A 12 2.28 -0.05 17.65
C GLY A 12 3.56 0.35 18.37
N ASP A 13 3.69 -0.03 19.63
CA ASP A 13 4.79 0.40 20.50
C ASP A 13 4.97 1.94 20.52
N ASN A 14 3.85 2.67 20.51
CA ASN A 14 3.79 4.14 20.41
C ASN A 14 4.49 4.74 19.18
N LYS A 15 4.68 3.96 18.11
CA LYS A 15 5.26 4.40 16.84
C LYS A 15 4.32 4.12 15.68
N LEU A 16 4.23 5.06 14.75
CA LEU A 16 3.48 4.86 13.51
C LEU A 16 4.11 3.69 12.74
N ASN A 17 3.31 2.66 12.47
CA ASN A 17 3.80 1.47 11.78
C ASN A 17 2.94 1.06 10.59
N VAL A 18 1.72 1.58 10.45
CA VAL A 18 0.89 1.40 9.26
C VAL A 18 0.08 2.66 8.97
N VAL A 19 -0.06 2.99 7.69
CA VAL A 19 -0.95 4.04 7.19
C VAL A 19 -1.78 3.48 6.03
N TRP A 20 -3.10 3.58 6.13
CA TRP A 20 -4.03 3.36 5.02
C TRP A 20 -4.50 4.70 4.49
N ILE A 21 -4.29 4.95 3.20
CA ILE A 21 -4.73 6.16 2.53
C ILE A 21 -5.87 5.76 1.59
N LEU A 22 -7.07 6.25 1.86
CA LEU A 22 -8.21 6.05 0.96
C LEU A 22 -8.03 6.91 -0.29
N THR A 23 -8.23 6.30 -1.45
CA THR A 23 -8.07 6.92 -2.76
C THR A 23 -9.35 6.72 -3.58
N GLY A 24 -9.49 7.43 -4.70
CA GLY A 24 -10.58 7.18 -5.64
C GLY A 24 -10.20 6.14 -6.71
N LYS A 25 -11.14 5.31 -7.16
CA LYS A 25 -10.90 4.34 -8.24
C LYS A 25 -10.37 4.99 -9.52
N GLY A 26 -10.86 6.19 -9.86
CA GLY A 26 -10.37 6.96 -11.01
C GLY A 26 -8.94 7.49 -10.88
N GLU A 27 -8.32 7.40 -9.69
CA GLU A 27 -6.93 7.80 -9.47
C GLU A 27 -5.94 6.63 -9.56
N GLU A 28 -6.43 5.39 -9.63
CA GLU A 28 -5.62 4.17 -9.52
C GLU A 28 -4.44 4.18 -10.48
N ASP A 29 -4.67 4.40 -11.78
CA ASP A 29 -3.60 4.45 -12.79
C ASP A 29 -2.55 5.53 -12.52
N ARG A 30 -2.99 6.71 -12.06
CA ARG A 30 -2.10 7.81 -11.75
C ARG A 30 -1.22 7.47 -10.54
N ILE A 31 -1.81 6.84 -9.52
CA ILE A 31 -1.12 6.41 -8.31
C ILE A 31 -0.17 5.26 -8.63
N ARG A 32 -0.63 4.25 -9.38
CA ARG A 32 0.18 3.13 -9.86
C ARG A 32 1.44 3.61 -10.59
N ARG A 33 1.28 4.53 -11.56
CA ARG A 33 2.43 5.14 -12.26
C ARG A 33 3.37 5.86 -11.30
N ALA A 34 2.84 6.59 -10.32
CA ALA A 34 3.68 7.27 -9.33
C ALA A 34 4.46 6.27 -8.45
N LEU A 35 3.82 5.18 -8.01
CA LEU A 35 4.48 4.11 -7.25
C LEU A 35 5.54 3.40 -8.08
N MET A 36 5.26 3.10 -9.36
CA MET A 36 6.23 2.48 -10.26
C MET A 36 7.43 3.39 -10.53
N ASN A 37 7.20 4.69 -10.72
CA ASN A 37 8.29 5.65 -10.87
C ASN A 37 9.16 5.76 -9.61
N GLN A 38 8.57 5.60 -8.42
CA GLN A 38 9.27 5.71 -7.14
C GLN A 38 10.00 4.42 -6.74
N TYR A 39 9.40 3.26 -6.96
CA TYR A 39 9.84 1.97 -6.41
C TYR A 39 10.15 0.90 -7.46
N GLY A 40 9.92 1.18 -8.74
CA GLY A 40 10.03 0.20 -9.82
C GLY A 40 8.79 -0.69 -9.96
N ASN A 41 8.93 -1.80 -10.68
CA ASN A 41 7.84 -2.74 -10.90
C ASN A 41 7.37 -3.39 -9.56
N PRO A 42 6.09 -3.78 -9.45
CA PRO A 42 5.61 -4.54 -8.30
C PRO A 42 6.42 -5.82 -8.11
N ILE A 43 6.77 -6.14 -6.85
CA ILE A 43 7.44 -7.40 -6.48
C ILE A 43 6.43 -8.56 -6.32
N PHE A 44 5.15 -8.22 -6.20
CA PHE A 44 4.03 -9.14 -6.20
C PHE A 44 2.80 -8.44 -6.78
N SER A 45 2.02 -9.18 -7.56
CA SER A 45 0.77 -8.70 -8.14
C SER A 45 -0.24 -9.83 -8.18
N ASN A 46 -1.48 -9.54 -7.80
CA ASN A 46 -2.65 -10.37 -8.05
C ASN A 46 -3.83 -9.48 -8.46
N ASP A 47 -5.06 -9.98 -8.46
CA ASP A 47 -6.23 -9.21 -8.88
C ASP A 47 -6.52 -8.00 -7.97
N ASP A 48 -6.24 -8.14 -6.68
CA ASP A 48 -6.59 -7.16 -5.65
C ASP A 48 -5.41 -6.24 -5.28
N TRP A 49 -4.16 -6.66 -5.49
CA TRP A 49 -2.99 -5.99 -4.95
C TRP A 49 -1.84 -5.89 -5.95
N GLU A 50 -1.13 -4.77 -5.87
CA GLU A 50 0.26 -4.65 -6.31
C GLU A 50 1.12 -4.24 -5.11
N ILE A 51 2.21 -4.96 -4.87
CA ILE A 51 3.09 -4.74 -3.71
C ILE A 51 4.46 -4.28 -4.19
N PHE A 52 5.03 -3.30 -3.50
CA PHE A 52 6.29 -2.65 -3.82
C PHE A 52 7.19 -2.58 -2.59
N ASN A 53 8.43 -2.13 -2.81
CA ASN A 53 9.38 -1.74 -1.78
C ASN A 53 9.49 -2.74 -0.61
N ASN A 54 9.83 -3.99 -0.93
CA ASN A 54 10.02 -5.05 0.06
C ASN A 54 8.84 -5.22 1.04
N TRP A 55 7.63 -5.30 0.49
CA TRP A 55 6.37 -5.49 1.22
C TRP A 55 5.94 -4.31 2.09
N GLN A 56 6.57 -3.14 1.95
CA GLN A 56 6.23 -1.94 2.72
C GLN A 56 5.15 -1.08 2.08
N VAL A 57 4.87 -1.27 0.78
CA VAL A 57 3.92 -0.44 0.05
C VAL A 57 2.98 -1.34 -0.73
N GLY A 58 1.68 -1.17 -0.54
CA GLY A 58 0.65 -1.88 -1.29
C GLY A 58 -0.31 -0.92 -1.97
N LEU A 59 -0.55 -1.11 -3.26
CA LEU A 59 -1.69 -0.55 -3.97
C LEU A 59 -2.80 -1.59 -3.96
N ARG A 60 -3.91 -1.27 -3.33
CA ARG A 60 -5.12 -2.10 -3.31
C ARG A 60 -6.09 -1.65 -4.40
N LYS A 61 -6.51 -2.58 -5.25
CA LYS A 61 -7.29 -2.36 -6.48
C LYS A 61 -8.78 -2.67 -6.31
N ASP A 62 -9.15 -3.62 -5.45
CA ASP A 62 -10.56 -3.94 -5.13
C ASP A 62 -11.20 -2.87 -4.25
N LYS A 63 -10.42 -2.32 -3.31
CA LYS A 63 -10.75 -1.13 -2.53
C LYS A 63 -9.67 -0.10 -2.77
N PRO A 64 -9.97 1.04 -3.41
CA PRO A 64 -8.96 1.98 -3.89
C PRO A 64 -8.22 2.61 -2.72
N GLU A 65 -7.10 2.01 -2.32
CA GLU A 65 -6.33 2.38 -1.14
C GLU A 65 -4.83 2.20 -1.39
N VAL A 66 -4.03 3.02 -0.74
CA VAL A 66 -2.58 2.80 -0.65
C VAL A 66 -2.23 2.48 0.80
N LEU A 67 -1.54 1.38 0.98
CA LEU A 67 -1.06 0.90 2.27
C LEU A 67 0.44 1.15 2.39
N LEU A 68 0.85 1.83 3.46
CA LEU A 68 2.26 2.03 3.82
C LEU A 68 2.53 1.35 5.15
N MET A 69 3.56 0.52 5.22
CA MET A 69 3.86 -0.32 6.37
C MET A 69 5.34 -0.25 6.76
N GLU A 70 5.59 -0.33 8.06
CA GLU A 70 6.88 -0.71 8.59
C GLU A 70 7.24 -2.12 8.07
N LYS A 71 8.53 -2.34 7.80
CA LYS A 71 9.02 -3.53 7.12
C LYS A 71 8.65 -4.84 7.81
N ARG A 72 8.76 -4.93 9.14
CA ARG A 72 8.38 -6.16 9.87
C ARG A 72 6.90 -6.46 9.72
N ILE A 73 6.04 -5.43 9.72
CA ILE A 73 4.60 -5.60 9.47
C ILE A 73 4.34 -6.08 8.04
N GLY A 74 4.97 -5.45 7.05
CA GLY A 74 4.86 -5.87 5.65
C GLY A 74 5.27 -7.32 5.43
N LEU A 75 6.40 -7.74 6.01
CA LEU A 75 6.88 -9.12 5.94
C LEU A 75 5.99 -10.10 6.71
N ALA A 76 5.34 -9.68 7.80
CA ALA A 76 4.34 -10.50 8.48
C ALA A 76 3.09 -10.68 7.61
N TYR A 77 2.67 -9.66 6.85
CA TYR A 77 1.53 -9.76 5.93
C TYR A 77 1.83 -10.64 4.72
N LYS A 78 3.06 -10.58 4.20
CA LYS A 78 3.53 -11.49 3.15
C LYS A 78 3.13 -12.95 3.44
N THR A 79 3.46 -13.41 4.63
CA THR A 79 3.25 -14.82 5.02
C THR A 79 1.81 -15.07 5.49
N SER A 80 1.28 -14.20 6.35
CA SER A 80 -0.02 -14.43 7.00
C SER A 80 -1.23 -14.13 6.11
N TYR A 81 -1.15 -13.09 5.27
CA TYR A 81 -2.26 -12.61 4.43
C TYR A 81 -2.07 -13.02 2.97
N PHE A 82 -0.91 -12.75 2.38
CA PHE A 82 -0.64 -13.03 0.96
C PHE A 82 -0.23 -14.48 0.69
N LYS A 83 0.12 -15.25 1.73
CA LYS A 83 0.53 -16.67 1.66
C LYS A 83 1.73 -16.91 0.72
N GLN A 84 2.69 -15.99 0.73
CA GLN A 84 3.94 -16.00 -0.07
C GLN A 84 5.19 -16.20 0.81
#